data_AF-A0A0B2URQ6-F1
#
_entry.id   AF-A0A0B2URQ6-F1
#
_cell.length_a   1.000
_cell.length_b   1.000
_cell.length_c   1.000
_cell.angle_alpha   90.00
_cell.angle_beta   90.00
_cell.angle_gamma   90.00
#
_symmetry.space_group_name_H-M   'P 1'
#
loop_
_entity.id
_entity.type
_entity.pdbx_description
1 polymer ?
#
loop_
_entity_poly.entity_id
_entity_poly.type
_entity_poly.pdbx_seq_one_letter_code
_entity_poly.pdbx_strand_id
1 'polypeptide(L)'
;VGAAWYSLRESDYGQQVASGHQELSARLDELPPVLLKGGAIIPRQKPDTTTTASRRNPLEIVVAFGTNGNQPTGELYWDDGYSIVQNNDFERHVYNHWTFTLSHVNSVNSSTVLKMSPTKIAVSNSFCIL
;
A
#
# COMPACT_ATOMS: atom_id res chain seq x y z
N VAL A 1 4.51 17.48 16.88
CA VAL A 1 3.37 16.74 16.28
C VAL A 1 3.86 15.33 16.01
N GLY A 2 3.23 14.31 16.60
CA GLY A 2 3.67 12.91 16.48
C GLY A 2 3.11 12.21 15.25
N ALA A 3 3.71 11.07 14.86
CA ALA A 3 3.18 10.16 13.87
C ALA A 3 2.63 8.90 14.55
N ALA A 4 1.56 8.30 14.01
CA ALA A 4 1.16 6.95 14.40
C ALA A 4 2.01 5.91 13.66
N TRP A 5 2.31 4.80 14.33
CA TRP A 5 3.02 3.66 13.78
C TRP A 5 2.23 2.40 14.14
N TYR A 6 1.93 1.56 13.15
CA TYR A 6 1.12 0.35 13.31
C TYR A 6 1.96 -0.89 13.00
N SER A 7 1.90 -1.93 13.82
CA SER A 7 2.62 -3.17 13.53
C SER A 7 2.02 -3.89 12.32
N LEU A 8 2.89 -4.39 11.43
CA LEU A 8 2.55 -5.32 10.35
C LEU A 8 2.93 -6.77 10.69
N ARG A 9 3.45 -7.02 11.89
CA ARG A 9 3.77 -8.37 12.36
C ARG A 9 2.49 -9.08 12.80
N GLU A 10 2.35 -10.34 12.42
CA GLU A 10 1.12 -11.12 12.62
C GLU A 10 0.64 -11.17 14.08
N SER A 11 1.54 -11.28 15.05
CA SER A 11 1.20 -11.40 16.47
C SER A 11 0.55 -10.15 17.07
N ASP A 12 0.80 -8.98 16.49
CA ASP A 12 0.33 -7.68 16.95
C ASP A 12 -0.18 -6.80 15.79
N TYR A 13 -0.69 -7.44 14.73
CA TYR A 13 -1.05 -6.76 13.49
C TYR A 13 -2.07 -5.64 13.72
N GLY A 14 -1.78 -4.47 13.16
CA GLY A 14 -2.63 -3.28 13.26
C GLY A 14 -2.59 -2.58 14.62
N GLN A 15 -1.86 -3.10 15.62
CA GLN A 15 -1.71 -2.40 16.89
C GLN A 15 -0.84 -1.16 16.72
N GLN A 16 -1.29 -0.05 17.31
CA GLN A 16 -0.55 1.19 17.33
C GLN A 16 0.55 1.13 18.40
N VAL A 17 1.78 1.44 17.99
CA VAL A 17 2.93 1.59 18.89
C VAL A 17 2.85 2.95 19.60
N ALA A 18 3.05 2.93 20.92
CA ALA A 18 3.04 4.15 21.73
C ALA A 18 4.15 5.13 21.31
N SER A 19 3.91 6.42 21.53
CA SER A 19 4.90 7.45 21.21
C SER A 19 6.12 7.38 22.14
N GLY A 20 7.28 7.83 21.65
CA GLY A 20 8.53 7.85 22.41
C GLY A 20 9.37 6.59 22.20
N HIS A 21 10.32 6.36 23.11
CA HIS A 21 11.16 5.16 23.09
C HIS A 21 10.30 3.93 23.43
N GLN A 22 10.37 2.91 22.58
CA GLN A 22 9.66 1.64 22.77
C GLN A 22 10.64 0.50 22.59
N GLU A 23 10.58 -0.49 23.47
CA GLU A 23 11.28 -1.76 23.30
C GLU A 23 10.31 -2.75 22.65
N LEU A 24 10.68 -3.27 21.48
CA LEU A 24 9.89 -4.24 20.74
C LEU A 24 10.62 -5.58 20.75
N SER A 25 9.87 -6.66 20.95
CA SER A 25 10.41 -8.02 20.87
C SER A 25 11.02 -8.25 19.47
N ALA A 26 12.25 -8.75 19.44
CA ALA A 26 12.99 -9.09 18.23
C ALA A 26 13.82 -10.38 18.42
N ARG A 27 13.17 -11.46 18.88
CA ARG A 27 13.79 -12.77 19.03
C ARG A 27 14.13 -13.39 17.66
N LEU A 28 15.03 -14.37 17.65
CA LEU A 28 15.44 -15.05 16.41
C LEU A 28 14.36 -15.99 15.84
N ASP A 29 13.40 -16.40 16.65
CA ASP A 29 12.30 -17.30 16.31
C ASP A 29 11.00 -16.55 15.96
N GLU A 30 11.04 -15.22 15.84
CA GLU A 30 9.89 -14.40 15.44
C GLU A 30 10.24 -13.46 14.28
N LEU A 31 9.21 -12.97 13.60
CA LEU A 31 9.39 -11.94 12.59
C LEU A 31 9.89 -10.64 13.24
N PRO A 32 10.90 -9.98 12.67
CA PRO A 32 11.37 -8.70 13.19
C PRO A 32 10.23 -7.67 13.13
N PRO A 33 10.19 -6.70 14.05
CA PRO A 33 9.18 -5.64 14.02
C PRO A 33 9.19 -4.88 12.69
N VAL A 34 8.04 -4.81 12.03
CA VAL A 34 7.81 -3.99 10.84
C VAL A 34 6.66 -3.06 11.14
N LEU A 35 6.89 -1.75 11.02
CA LEU A 35 5.90 -0.73 11.36
C LEU A 35 5.47 0.05 10.11
N LEU A 36 4.15 0.17 9.93
CA LEU A 36 3.52 1.03 8.93
C LEU A 36 3.21 2.40 9.54
N LYS A 37 3.70 3.47 8.91
CA LYS A 37 3.39 4.84 9.32
C LYS A 37 1.93 5.17 9.00
N GLY A 38 1.23 5.79 9.95
CA GLY A 38 -0.10 6.34 9.77
C GLY A 38 -0.13 7.46 8.71
N GLY A 39 -1.23 7.54 7.97
CA GLY A 39 -1.40 8.44 6.83
C GLY A 39 -0.96 7.83 5.50
N ALA A 40 -0.71 6.52 5.45
CA ALA A 40 -0.33 5.82 4.23
C ALA A 40 -1.37 4.75 3.84
N ILE A 41 -1.53 4.55 2.54
CA ILE A 41 -2.24 3.45 1.93
C ILE A 41 -1.22 2.64 1.14
N ILE A 42 -1.03 1.37 1.50
CA ILE A 42 -0.03 0.50 0.88
C ILE A 42 -0.75 -0.65 0.16
N PRO A 43 -0.59 -0.77 -1.18
CA PRO A 43 -0.95 -2.00 -1.86
C PRO A 43 0.07 -3.09 -1.53
N ARG A 44 -0.40 -4.30 -1.25
CA ARG A 44 0.45 -5.49 -1.09
C ARG A 44 -0.14 -6.66 -1.87
N GLN A 45 0.67 -7.67 -2.14
CA GLN A 45 0.25 -8.86 -2.86
C GLN A 45 0.53 -10.09 -2.01
N LYS A 46 -0.38 -11.08 -2.05
CA LYS A 46 -0.15 -12.36 -1.38
C LYS A 46 1.11 -13.02 -1.97
N PRO A 47 2.07 -13.45 -1.13
CA PRO A 47 3.32 -14.03 -1.61
C PRO A 47 3.10 -15.38 -2.31
N ASP A 48 4.03 -15.74 -3.18
CA ASP A 48 4.19 -17.06 -3.78
C ASP A 48 5.69 -17.32 -4.02
N THR A 49 6.04 -18.54 -4.39
CA THR A 49 7.41 -19.03 -4.62
C THR A 49 8.16 -18.31 -5.75
N THR A 50 7.43 -17.71 -6.70
CA THR A 50 7.99 -16.91 -7.79
C THR A 50 7.15 -15.67 -8.05
N THR A 51 7.74 -14.61 -8.61
CA THR A 51 6.99 -13.41 -9.03
C THR A 51 6.02 -13.71 -10.17
N THR A 52 6.31 -14.69 -11.03
CA THR A 52 5.39 -15.16 -12.07
C THR A 52 4.09 -15.71 -11.47
N ALA A 53 4.18 -16.47 -10.37
CA ALA A 53 3.03 -16.99 -9.66
C ALA A 53 2.36 -15.89 -8.81
N SER A 54 3.15 -15.16 -8.01
CA SER A 54 2.61 -14.17 -7.07
C SER A 54 1.89 -13.03 -7.77
N ARG A 55 2.34 -12.60 -8.97
CA ARG A 55 1.69 -11.54 -9.74
C ARG A 55 0.26 -11.87 -10.19
N ARG A 56 -0.14 -13.14 -10.14
CA ARG A 56 -1.52 -13.60 -10.40
C ARG A 56 -2.39 -13.61 -9.14
N ASN A 57 -1.80 -13.46 -7.96
CA ASN A 57 -2.55 -13.39 -6.72
C ASN A 57 -3.27 -12.04 -6.59
N PRO A 58 -4.42 -12.00 -5.89
CA PRO A 58 -5.10 -10.77 -5.58
C PRO A 58 -4.20 -9.74 -4.89
N LEU A 59 -4.40 -8.47 -5.22
CA LEU A 59 -3.86 -7.36 -4.46
C LEU A 59 -4.74 -7.10 -3.23
N GLU A 60 -4.09 -6.70 -2.15
CA GLU A 60 -4.70 -6.23 -0.91
C GLU A 60 -4.30 -4.77 -0.69
N ILE A 61 -5.18 -3.99 -0.07
CA ILE A 61 -4.89 -2.60 0.29
C ILE A 61 -4.89 -2.48 1.81
N VAL A 62 -3.76 -2.03 2.37
CA VAL A 62 -3.62 -1.75 3.81
C VAL A 62 -3.72 -0.24 4.01
N VAL A 63 -4.70 0.20 4.80
CA VAL A 63 -4.90 1.62 5.12
C VAL A 63 -4.50 1.89 6.57
N ALA A 64 -3.46 2.71 6.78
CA ALA A 64 -3.06 3.16 8.10
C ALA A 64 -3.56 4.58 8.36
N PHE A 65 -4.46 4.74 9.32
CA PHE A 65 -5.00 6.04 9.67
C PHE A 65 -3.92 6.97 10.23
N GLY A 66 -3.91 8.24 9.81
CA GLY A 66 -3.02 9.24 10.36
C GLY A 66 -3.58 9.88 11.64
N THR A 67 -2.72 10.56 12.38
CA THR A 67 -3.14 11.43 13.50
C THR A 67 -3.52 12.82 13.00
N ASN A 68 -4.34 13.55 13.78
CA ASN A 68 -4.66 14.96 13.57
C ASN A 68 -5.26 15.29 12.19
N GLY A 69 -6.15 14.44 11.68
CA GLY A 69 -6.83 14.66 10.40
C GLY A 69 -5.96 14.41 9.17
N ASN A 70 -4.76 13.84 9.32
CA ASN A 70 -3.96 13.43 8.18
C ASN A 70 -4.64 12.26 7.45
N GLN A 71 -5.17 12.54 6.27
CA GLN A 71 -5.88 11.57 5.44
C GLN A 71 -4.89 10.61 4.79
N PRO A 72 -5.10 9.28 4.89
CA PRO A 72 -4.22 8.32 4.25
C PRO A 72 -4.23 8.48 2.73
N THR A 73 -3.05 8.47 2.12
CA THR A 73 -2.87 8.46 0.67
C THR A 73 -1.90 7.36 0.26
N GLY A 74 -1.97 6.95 -1.00
CA GLY A 74 -1.06 5.97 -1.57
C GLY A 74 -1.16 5.90 -3.08
N GLU A 75 -0.30 5.09 -3.68
CA GLU A 75 -0.24 4.91 -5.13
C GLU A 75 0.16 3.48 -5.49
N LEU A 76 -0.20 3.06 -6.71
CA LEU A 76 0.17 1.78 -7.28
C LEU A 76 0.57 1.99 -8.74
N TYR A 77 1.82 1.65 -9.06
CA TYR A 77 2.31 1.49 -10.41
C TYR A 77 2.30 0.00 -10.77
N TRP A 78 1.75 -0.34 -11.94
CA TRP A 78 1.61 -1.73 -12.38
C TRP A 78 1.84 -1.89 -13.89
N ASP A 79 2.95 -2.52 -14.27
CA ASP A 79 3.40 -2.76 -15.63
C ASP A 79 3.46 -4.27 -15.94
N ASP A 80 4.18 -4.68 -16.98
CA ASP A 80 4.44 -6.10 -17.28
C ASP A 80 5.58 -6.73 -16.45
N GLY A 81 6.42 -5.91 -15.82
CA GLY A 81 7.55 -6.29 -14.97
C GLY A 81 8.84 -6.64 -15.69
N TYR A 82 8.93 -6.46 -17.02
CA TYR A 82 10.15 -6.84 -17.76
C TYR A 82 10.44 -6.00 -19.01
N SER A 83 9.50 -5.22 -19.53
CA SER A 83 9.76 -4.35 -20.67
C SER A 83 10.74 -3.23 -20.30
N ILE A 84 11.74 -3.00 -21.15
CA ILE A 84 12.72 -1.92 -20.96
C ILE A 84 12.08 -0.57 -21.29
N VAL A 85 12.24 0.41 -20.41
CA VAL A 85 11.88 1.81 -20.68
C VAL A 85 12.90 2.41 -21.66
N GLN A 86 12.53 2.50 -22.94
CA GLN A 86 13.41 3.03 -23.97
C GLN A 86 13.60 4.54 -23.79
N ASN A 87 14.84 5.01 -23.88
CA ASN A 87 15.21 6.42 -23.82
C ASN A 87 14.65 7.18 -22.59
N ASN A 88 14.40 6.48 -21.47
CA ASN A 88 13.74 7.02 -20.28
C ASN A 88 12.35 7.64 -20.56
N ASP A 89 11.66 7.19 -21.62
CA ASP A 89 10.34 7.68 -22.02
C ASP A 89 9.22 6.96 -21.22
N PHE A 90 8.93 7.47 -20.03
CA PHE A 90 7.81 6.99 -19.18
C PHE A 90 6.44 7.49 -19.67
N GLU A 91 6.38 8.44 -20.61
CA GLU A 91 5.10 8.85 -21.19
C GLU A 91 4.56 7.75 -22.10
N ARG A 92 5.43 7.16 -22.93
CA ARG A 92 5.07 6.08 -23.86
C ARG A 92 5.13 4.68 -23.25
N HIS A 93 5.88 4.48 -22.16
CA HIS A 93 5.94 3.17 -21.52
C HIS A 93 4.55 2.70 -21.02
N VAL A 94 4.29 1.40 -21.16
CA VAL A 94 2.98 0.79 -20.91
C VAL A 94 2.90 0.35 -19.45
N TYR A 95 2.22 1.15 -18.63
CA TYR A 95 1.91 0.83 -17.23
C TYR A 95 0.59 1.48 -16.80
N ASN A 96 0.01 0.93 -15.75
CA ASN A 96 -1.13 1.48 -15.04
C ASN A 96 -0.64 2.23 -13.81
N HIS A 97 -1.27 3.36 -13.52
CA HIS A 97 -1.02 4.12 -12.30
C HIS A 97 -2.34 4.46 -11.62
N TRP A 98 -2.45 4.09 -10.35
CA TRP A 98 -3.60 4.32 -9.51
C TRP A 98 -3.21 5.12 -8.29
N THR A 99 -4.07 6.05 -7.88
CA THR A 99 -3.95 6.77 -6.63
C THR A 99 -5.06 6.38 -5.68
N PHE A 100 -4.72 6.32 -4.39
CA PHE A 100 -5.61 5.98 -3.30
C PHE A 100 -5.72 7.16 -2.35
N THR A 101 -6.94 7.46 -1.92
CA THR A 101 -7.19 8.44 -0.86
C THR A 101 -8.29 7.92 0.04
N LEU A 102 -8.17 8.14 1.35
CA LEU A 102 -9.24 7.83 2.29
C LEU A 102 -9.63 9.09 3.07
N SER A 103 -10.92 9.42 2.99
CA SER A 103 -11.53 10.51 3.76
C SER A 103 -12.40 9.92 4.87
N HIS A 104 -12.18 10.36 6.10
CA HIS A 104 -13.00 10.00 7.25
C HIS A 104 -13.55 11.25 7.92
N VAL A 105 -14.86 11.30 8.10
CA VAL A 105 -15.56 12.37 8.82
C VAL A 105 -16.15 11.76 10.08
N ASN A 106 -15.66 12.20 11.24
CA ASN A 106 -16.17 11.78 12.53
C ASN A 106 -17.23 12.79 13.01
N SER A 107 -18.49 12.51 12.67
CA SER A 107 -19.66 13.32 13.05
C SER A 107 -20.85 12.42 13.39
N VAL A 108 -21.99 12.99 13.80
CA VAL A 108 -23.23 12.22 14.08
C VAL A 108 -23.59 11.28 12.93
N ASN A 109 -23.30 11.66 11.69
CA ASN A 109 -23.31 10.79 10.52
C ASN A 109 -21.88 10.55 10.06
N SER A 110 -21.19 9.61 10.70
CA SER A 110 -19.82 9.29 10.34
C SER A 110 -19.74 8.62 8.97
N SER A 111 -18.76 9.01 8.17
CA SER A 111 -18.54 8.46 6.84
C SER A 111 -17.06 8.19 6.62
N THR A 112 -16.76 7.04 6.01
CA THR A 112 -15.42 6.65 5.59
C THR A 112 -15.50 6.30 4.10
N VAL A 113 -14.79 7.06 3.27
CA VAL A 113 -14.79 6.87 1.82
C VAL A 113 -13.36 6.62 1.35
N LEU A 114 -13.12 5.41 0.86
CA LEU A 114 -11.92 5.07 0.11
C LEU A 114 -12.18 5.38 -1.38
N LYS A 115 -11.34 6.22 -1.97
CA LYS A 115 -11.33 6.48 -3.42
C LYS A 115 -10.10 5.83 -4.04
N MET A 116 -10.33 5.11 -5.13
CA MET A 116 -9.29 4.47 -5.95
C MET A 116 -9.45 5.02 -7.36
N SER A 117 -8.49 5.83 -7.81
CA SER A 117 -8.61 6.58 -9.06
C SER A 117 -7.47 6.20 -10.02
N PRO A 118 -7.77 5.69 -11.23
CA PRO A 118 -6.75 5.53 -12.24
C PRO A 118 -6.31 6.91 -12.75
N THR A 119 -5.00 7.14 -12.84
CA THR A 119 -4.41 8.37 -13.39
C THR A 119 -3.68 8.11 -14.71
N LYS A 120 -3.25 6.87 -14.94
CA LYS A 120 -2.82 6.34 -16.24
C LYS A 120 -3.36 4.93 -16.38
N ILE A 121 -4.00 4.64 -17.51
CA ILE A 121 -4.40 3.29 -17.88
C ILE A 121 -3.60 2.92 -19.11
N ALA A 122 -2.87 1.81 -19.02
CA ALA A 122 -2.17 1.25 -20.16
C ALA A 122 -3.18 0.83 -21.23
N VAL A 123 -3.02 1.36 -22.45
CA VAL A 123 -3.77 0.89 -23.62
C VAL A 123 -2.82 -0.01 -24.41
N SER A 124 -3.03 -1.32 -24.34
CA SER A 124 -2.32 -2.29 -25.17
C SER A 124 -3.34 -3.14 -25.91
N ASN A 125 -3.10 -3.37 -27.20
CA ASN A 125 -3.88 -4.32 -28.03
C ASN A 125 -3.67 -5.79 -27.61
N SER A 126 -2.74 -6.03 -26.68
CA SER A 126 -2.45 -7.32 -26.09
C SER A 126 -2.06 -7.10 -24.63
N PHE A 127 -3.04 -6.86 -23.76
CA PHE A 127 -2.86 -7.08 -22.32
C PHE A 127 -3.88 -8.10 -21.87
N CYS A 128 -3.37 -9.30 -21.58
CA CYS A 128 -4.08 -10.32 -20.84
C CYS A 128 -4.23 -9.81 -19.39
N ILE A 129 -5.40 -9.26 -19.08
CA ILE A 129 -5.92 -9.29 -17.73
C ILE A 129 -6.73 -10.57 -17.67
N LEU A 130 -6.11 -11.66 -17.21
CA LEU A 130 -6.75 -12.95 -16.89
C LEU A 130 -7.62 -13.58 -18.00
#